data_AF-A0A945G3W3-F1
#
_entry.id   AF-A0A945G3W3-F1
#
_cell.length_a   1.000
_cell.length_b   1.000
_cell.length_c   1.000
_cell.angle_alpha   90.00
_cell.angle_beta   90.00
_cell.angle_gamma   90.00
#
_symmetry.space_group_name_H-M   'P 1'
#
loop_
_entity.id
_entity.type
_entity.pdbx_description
1 polymer ?
#
loop_
_entity_poly.entity_id
_entity_poly.type
_entity_poly.pdbx_seq_one_letter_code
_entity_poly.pdbx_strand_id
1 'polypeptide(L)'
;MDNDDKLPFAWAIRHDANINNFQNLLVSYVLRNKFKAGGRTEDSDFAKSVYRCPTRIKERRTGGNPWKISYGMNQYNNLGFPNNPRYPTPPGQPPHPETAKLTSVREPSTTFLISDISYELNHPAVTYLTKNSSGRYHVGYKHNMEHPAGAANIVLMDSHLESRKKDNIDDIIMDFKKKNRRR
;
A
#
# COMPACT_ATOMS: atom_id res chain seq x y z
N MET A 1 17.81 4.88 9.72
CA MET A 1 17.36 6.20 10.20
C MET A 1 15.87 6.05 10.35
N ASP A 2 15.31 6.35 11.52
CA ASP A 2 13.86 6.56 11.63
C ASP A 2 13.51 7.63 10.60
N ASN A 3 12.56 7.34 9.72
CA ASN A 3 12.18 8.15 8.55
C ASN A 3 11.53 9.49 8.95
N ASP A 4 12.19 10.28 9.81
CA ASP A 4 11.73 11.55 10.38
C ASP A 4 10.31 11.49 10.94
N ASP A 5 9.96 10.37 11.58
CA ASP A 5 8.62 10.09 12.13
C ASP A 5 7.51 10.12 11.07
N LYS A 6 7.82 10.03 9.77
CA LYS A 6 6.83 10.06 8.67
C LYS A 6 6.23 8.69 8.41
N LEU A 7 4.98 8.62 7.95
CA LEU A 7 4.36 7.36 7.52
C LEU A 7 4.86 6.95 6.13
N PRO A 8 4.98 5.63 5.85
CA PRO A 8 5.32 5.14 4.52
C PRO A 8 4.18 5.39 3.54
N PHE A 9 4.51 5.67 2.28
CA PHE A 9 3.51 5.92 1.24
C PHE A 9 4.01 5.51 -0.14
N ALA A 10 3.24 4.65 -0.81
CA ALA A 10 3.52 4.21 -2.17
C ALA A 10 2.85 5.13 -3.21
N TRP A 11 3.62 5.59 -4.17
CA TRP A 11 3.29 6.67 -5.09
C TRP A 11 2.96 6.22 -6.52
N ALA A 12 1.71 6.31 -6.97
CA ALA A 12 1.33 5.80 -8.30
C ALA A 12 2.14 6.38 -9.49
N ILE A 13 2.63 7.61 -9.42
CA ILE A 13 3.37 8.27 -10.53
C ILE A 13 4.84 7.83 -10.63
N ARG A 14 5.45 7.30 -9.55
CA ARG A 14 6.81 6.74 -9.61
C ARG A 14 6.72 5.22 -9.63
N HIS A 15 6.67 4.66 -10.83
CA HIS A 15 6.57 3.22 -11.06
C HIS A 15 7.89 2.45 -10.84
N ASP A 16 8.98 3.12 -10.49
CA ASP A 16 10.25 2.45 -10.18
C ASP A 16 10.13 1.66 -8.89
N ALA A 17 10.03 0.34 -9.03
CA ALA A 17 9.95 -0.59 -7.92
C ALA A 17 11.18 -0.54 -7.01
N ASN A 18 12.34 -0.02 -7.41
CA ASN A 18 13.48 0.15 -6.50
C ASN A 18 13.28 1.29 -5.50
N ILE A 19 12.48 2.29 -5.87
CA ILE A 19 12.24 3.49 -5.06
C ILE A 19 10.92 3.35 -4.30
N ASN A 20 9.90 2.87 -4.98
CA ASN A 20 8.52 3.05 -4.57
C ASN A 20 7.80 1.70 -4.45
N ASN A 21 8.28 0.88 -3.53
CA ASN A 21 7.65 -0.38 -3.16
C ASN A 21 7.60 -0.53 -1.64
N PHE A 22 6.72 -1.42 -1.18
CA PHE A 22 6.52 -1.71 0.24
C PHE A 22 7.82 -2.00 0.99
N GLN A 23 8.63 -2.91 0.46
CA GLN A 23 9.87 -3.33 1.10
C GLN A 23 10.85 -2.16 1.18
N ASN A 24 11.09 -1.40 0.11
CA ASN A 24 12.00 -0.24 0.19
C ASN A 24 11.50 0.83 1.17
N LEU A 25 10.19 1.10 1.18
CA LEU A 25 9.58 2.10 2.06
C LEU A 25 9.60 1.69 3.53
N LEU A 26 9.49 0.39 3.85
CA LEU A 26 9.62 -0.10 5.22
C LEU A 26 11.07 -0.45 5.61
N VAL A 27 11.94 -0.81 4.67
CA VAL A 27 13.31 -1.25 4.95
C VAL A 27 14.07 -0.20 5.72
N SER A 28 13.95 1.09 5.42
CA SER A 28 14.61 2.15 6.19
C SER A 28 14.33 2.10 7.71
N TYR A 29 13.20 1.52 8.13
CA TYR A 29 12.82 1.30 9.53
C TYR A 29 13.28 -0.04 10.11
N VAL A 30 13.46 -1.08 9.28
CA VAL A 30 13.67 -2.46 9.75
C VAL A 30 15.08 -3.00 9.42
N LEU A 31 15.71 -2.54 8.34
CA LEU A 31 17.00 -3.03 7.82
C LEU A 31 17.80 -1.92 7.10
N ARG A 32 19.13 -1.93 7.20
CA ARG A 32 20.00 -0.88 6.60
C ARG A 32 20.34 -1.07 5.12
N ASN A 33 19.88 -2.14 4.46
CA ASN A 33 20.33 -2.48 3.11
C ASN A 33 19.47 -1.84 2.00
N LYS A 34 20.12 -1.42 0.91
CA LYS A 34 19.44 -0.90 -0.28
C LYS A 34 18.63 -2.01 -0.98
N PHE A 35 17.33 -1.79 -1.18
CA PHE A 35 16.49 -2.72 -1.92
C PHE A 35 16.83 -2.71 -3.42
N LYS A 36 16.93 -3.91 -4.00
CA LYS A 36 17.08 -4.13 -5.44
C LYS A 36 15.91 -4.98 -5.94
N ALA A 37 15.05 -4.38 -6.76
CA ALA A 37 13.96 -5.10 -7.42
C ALA A 37 14.50 -6.19 -8.36
N GLY A 38 15.69 -5.98 -8.95
CA GLY A 38 16.34 -6.89 -9.88
C GLY A 38 15.60 -6.97 -11.22
N GLY A 39 16.00 -7.90 -12.08
CA GLY A 39 15.26 -8.27 -13.30
C GLY A 39 14.98 -9.78 -13.38
N ARG A 40 15.73 -10.57 -12.61
CA ARG A 40 15.72 -12.04 -12.52
C ARG A 40 15.42 -12.46 -11.07
N THR A 41 15.30 -13.74 -10.80
CA THR A 41 14.99 -14.23 -9.43
C THR A 41 16.24 -14.11 -8.55
N GLU A 42 17.40 -14.29 -9.16
CA GLU A 42 18.70 -14.43 -8.52
C GLU A 42 19.31 -13.07 -8.12
N ASP A 43 18.83 -11.96 -8.69
CA ASP A 43 19.32 -10.60 -8.44
C ASP A 43 18.24 -9.66 -7.86
N SER A 44 17.10 -10.23 -7.46
CA SER A 44 15.95 -9.53 -6.88
C SER A 44 15.84 -9.81 -5.40
N ASP A 45 15.95 -8.78 -4.57
CA ASP A 45 15.68 -8.86 -3.13
C ASP A 45 14.23 -9.22 -2.87
N PHE A 46 13.32 -8.75 -3.74
CA PHE A 46 11.91 -9.11 -3.70
C PHE A 46 11.72 -10.61 -3.91
N ALA A 47 12.40 -11.19 -4.90
CA ALA A 47 12.26 -12.62 -5.16
C ALA A 47 12.89 -13.50 -4.08
N LYS A 48 13.99 -13.05 -3.49
CA LYS A 48 14.65 -13.76 -2.38
C LYS A 48 13.90 -13.66 -1.05
N SER A 49 13.22 -12.54 -0.81
CA SER A 49 12.63 -12.22 0.51
C SER A 49 11.11 -12.38 0.54
N VAL A 50 10.40 -11.96 -0.52
CA VAL A 50 8.93 -11.89 -0.57
C VAL A 50 8.33 -13.07 -1.34
N TYR A 51 8.99 -13.56 -2.40
CA TYR A 51 8.54 -14.74 -3.14
C TYR A 51 8.96 -16.08 -2.53
N ARG A 52 8.76 -16.28 -1.22
CA ARG A 52 8.84 -17.63 -0.65
C ARG A 52 7.70 -18.55 -1.11
N CYS A 53 6.67 -18.00 -1.76
CA CYS A 53 5.57 -18.75 -2.36
C CYS A 53 6.01 -19.34 -3.73
N PRO A 54 6.11 -20.69 -3.87
CA PRO A 54 6.54 -21.33 -5.12
C PRO A 54 5.66 -20.98 -6.33
N THR A 55 4.38 -20.69 -6.10
CA THR A 55 3.43 -20.31 -7.15
C THR A 55 3.79 -18.96 -7.77
N ARG A 56 4.22 -18.00 -6.95
CA ARG A 56 4.55 -16.64 -7.40
C ARG A 56 5.80 -16.56 -8.25
N ILE A 57 6.81 -17.37 -7.93
CA ILE A 57 8.06 -17.45 -8.70
C ILE A 57 7.78 -17.82 -10.18
N LYS A 58 6.70 -18.58 -10.43
CA LYS A 58 6.32 -19.07 -11.76
C LYS A 58 5.43 -18.09 -12.54
N GLU A 59 4.96 -17.00 -11.94
CA GLU A 59 4.09 -16.03 -12.63
C GLU A 59 4.89 -15.22 -13.66
N ARG A 60 4.31 -15.01 -14.86
CA ARG A 60 4.94 -14.23 -15.94
C ARG A 60 5.13 -12.76 -15.52
N ARG A 61 6.35 -12.23 -15.66
CA ARG A 61 6.71 -10.84 -15.31
C ARG A 61 6.34 -9.84 -16.42
N THR A 62 5.05 -9.71 -16.69
CA THR A 62 4.49 -8.80 -17.69
C THR A 62 3.54 -7.79 -17.04
N GLY A 63 3.04 -6.82 -17.81
CA GLY A 63 2.04 -5.84 -17.34
C GLY A 63 2.63 -4.71 -16.48
N GLY A 64 1.73 -3.86 -15.94
CA GLY A 64 2.12 -2.69 -15.15
C GLY A 64 2.83 -3.03 -13.83
N ASN A 65 2.56 -4.21 -13.26
CA ASN A 65 3.18 -4.72 -12.03
C ASN A 65 3.95 -6.03 -12.31
N PRO A 66 5.12 -5.97 -12.97
CA PRO A 66 5.88 -7.17 -13.37
C PRO A 66 6.37 -7.98 -12.16
N TRP A 67 6.49 -7.34 -11.00
CA TRP A 67 6.86 -7.94 -9.72
C TRP A 67 5.66 -8.42 -8.89
N LYS A 68 4.45 -8.36 -9.47
CA LYS A 68 3.20 -8.87 -8.89
C LYS A 68 3.01 -8.46 -7.43
N ILE A 69 3.49 -7.28 -7.08
CA ILE A 69 3.48 -6.77 -5.72
C ILE A 69 2.03 -6.59 -5.35
N SER A 70 1.55 -7.49 -4.51
CA SER A 70 0.14 -7.60 -4.17
C SER A 70 -0.16 -6.85 -2.90
N TYR A 71 0.51 -5.75 -2.61
CA TYR A 71 0.17 -4.94 -1.43
C TYR A 71 0.08 -3.46 -1.78
N GLY A 72 -0.85 -2.75 -1.13
CA GLY A 72 -1.09 -1.32 -1.30
C GLY A 72 -1.31 -0.62 0.04
N MET A 73 -0.69 0.55 0.21
CA MET A 73 -0.68 1.31 1.47
C MET A 73 -1.85 2.29 1.57
N ASN A 74 -2.17 2.75 2.77
CA ASN A 74 -3.21 3.76 2.99
C ASN A 74 -2.92 5.09 2.26
N GLN A 75 -3.82 5.47 1.34
CA GLN A 75 -3.69 6.72 0.59
C GLN A 75 -3.70 7.97 1.51
N TYR A 76 -4.37 7.87 2.66
CA TYR A 76 -4.46 8.95 3.64
C TYR A 76 -3.16 9.22 4.41
N ASN A 77 -2.13 8.38 4.26
CA ASN A 77 -0.79 8.71 4.77
C ASN A 77 -0.25 9.98 4.11
N ASN A 78 -0.65 10.28 2.87
CA ASN A 78 -0.32 11.51 2.18
C ASN A 78 -1.09 12.72 2.75
N LEU A 79 -0.42 13.84 3.04
CA LEU A 79 -1.06 15.03 3.60
C LEU A 79 -1.91 15.82 2.60
N GLY A 80 -1.59 15.72 1.31
CA GLY A 80 -2.37 16.32 0.22
C GLY A 80 -3.68 15.59 -0.09
N PHE A 81 -3.79 14.31 0.27
CA PHE A 81 -4.97 13.52 -0.01
C PHE A 81 -6.13 13.73 1.00
N PRO A 82 -7.41 13.80 0.58
CA PRO A 82 -7.88 13.73 -0.82
C PRO A 82 -7.74 15.03 -1.60
N ASN A 83 -7.75 16.19 -0.93
CA ASN A 83 -7.51 17.52 -1.50
C ASN A 83 -7.33 18.51 -0.34
N ASN A 84 -6.15 18.50 0.30
CA ASN A 84 -5.85 19.41 1.40
C ASN A 84 -5.28 20.73 0.84
N PRO A 85 -5.94 21.88 1.02
CA PRO A 85 -5.48 23.15 0.46
C PRO A 85 -4.15 23.63 1.06
N ARG A 86 -3.74 23.12 2.24
CA ARG A 86 -2.41 23.40 2.81
C ARG A 86 -1.28 22.69 2.06
N TYR A 87 -1.61 21.66 1.28
CA TYR A 87 -0.70 20.84 0.51
C TYR A 87 -1.19 20.81 -0.95
N PRO A 88 -1.18 21.98 -1.63
CA PRO A 88 -1.77 22.12 -2.95
C PRO A 88 -1.10 21.17 -3.93
N THR A 89 -1.94 20.46 -4.69
CA THR A 89 -1.51 19.60 -5.79
C THR A 89 -1.90 20.29 -7.08
N PRO A 90 -0.94 20.69 -7.93
CA PRO A 90 -1.28 21.29 -9.21
C PRO A 90 -2.14 20.34 -10.07
N PRO A 91 -3.05 20.85 -10.91
CA PRO A 91 -3.85 20.00 -11.79
C PRO A 91 -2.97 19.09 -12.65
N GLY A 92 -3.29 17.80 -12.70
CA GLY A 92 -2.52 16.79 -13.44
C GLY A 92 -1.19 16.38 -12.80
N GLN A 93 -0.83 16.96 -11.65
CA GLN A 93 0.35 16.57 -10.88
C GLN A 93 -0.03 15.55 -9.79
N PRO A 94 0.94 14.72 -9.36
CA PRO A 94 0.74 13.85 -8.22
C PRO A 94 0.40 14.65 -6.95
N PRO A 95 -0.34 14.07 -5.97
CA PRO A 95 -0.48 14.63 -4.63
C PRO A 95 0.85 15.21 -4.06
N HIS A 96 0.77 16.13 -3.12
CA HIS A 96 1.99 16.66 -2.48
C HIS A 96 2.83 15.55 -1.81
N PRO A 97 4.17 15.47 -1.95
CA PRO A 97 4.96 14.31 -1.49
C PRO A 97 4.99 14.09 0.03
N GLU A 98 4.53 15.06 0.81
CA GLU A 98 4.61 15.00 2.26
C GLU A 98 3.59 14.04 2.87
N THR A 99 4.07 13.19 3.80
CA THR A 99 3.24 12.26 4.56
C THR A 99 3.03 12.72 6.01
N ALA A 100 1.97 12.22 6.61
CA ALA A 100 1.63 12.43 8.01
C ALA A 100 2.67 11.73 8.91
N LYS A 101 2.75 12.18 10.16
CA LYS A 101 3.65 11.59 11.14
C LYS A 101 3.04 10.32 11.76
N LEU A 102 3.86 9.32 12.11
CA LEU A 102 3.42 8.13 12.85
C LEU A 102 2.70 8.55 14.14
N THR A 103 3.28 9.50 14.88
CA THR A 103 2.70 10.06 16.11
C THR A 103 1.37 10.79 15.93
N SER A 104 0.94 11.08 14.70
CA SER A 104 -0.36 11.72 14.44
C SER A 104 -1.53 10.74 14.35
N VAL A 105 -1.25 9.43 14.29
CA VAL A 105 -2.27 8.37 14.22
C VAL A 105 -2.85 8.12 15.62
N ARG A 106 -4.14 8.41 15.79
CA ARG A 106 -4.80 8.35 17.10
C ARG A 106 -5.25 6.95 17.51
N GLU A 107 -5.67 6.16 16.54
CA GLU A 107 -6.27 4.83 16.74
C GLU A 107 -5.50 3.80 15.90
N PRO A 108 -4.21 3.54 16.22
CA PRO A 108 -3.34 2.75 15.35
C PRO A 108 -3.83 1.32 15.16
N SER A 109 -4.46 0.72 16.17
CA SER A 109 -4.98 -0.66 16.12
C SER A 109 -6.23 -0.84 15.27
N THR A 110 -6.84 0.23 14.77
CA THR A 110 -7.97 0.17 13.82
C THR A 110 -7.68 0.98 12.56
N THR A 111 -6.54 1.67 12.49
CA THR A 111 -6.12 2.43 11.31
C THR A 111 -5.50 1.51 10.28
N PHE A 112 -6.06 1.55 9.07
CA PHE A 112 -5.53 0.84 7.91
C PHE A 112 -4.10 1.30 7.61
N LEU A 113 -3.17 0.34 7.51
CA LEU A 113 -1.80 0.60 7.05
C LEU A 113 -1.58 0.07 5.64
N ILE A 114 -1.85 -1.23 5.44
CA ILE A 114 -1.61 -1.91 4.18
C ILE A 114 -2.54 -3.11 4.02
N SER A 115 -2.88 -3.45 2.78
CA SER A 115 -3.65 -4.66 2.45
C SER A 115 -3.08 -5.33 1.22
N ASP A 116 -3.39 -6.61 1.08
CA ASP A 116 -3.31 -7.30 -0.18
C ASP A 116 -4.09 -6.56 -1.30
N ILE A 117 -3.57 -6.50 -2.53
CA ILE A 117 -4.17 -5.89 -3.73
C ILE A 117 -3.94 -6.74 -4.99
N SER A 118 -4.71 -6.46 -6.06
CA SER A 118 -4.63 -7.19 -7.32
C SER A 118 -3.58 -6.68 -8.32
N TYR A 119 -3.29 -7.56 -9.29
CA TYR A 119 -2.13 -7.53 -10.18
C TYR A 119 -2.08 -6.35 -11.18
N GLU A 120 -3.20 -5.75 -11.55
CA GLU A 120 -3.20 -4.80 -12.68
C GLU A 120 -2.42 -3.51 -12.44
N LEU A 121 -2.34 -3.07 -11.18
CA LEU A 121 -1.76 -1.78 -10.84
C LEU A 121 -0.41 -1.96 -10.14
N ASN A 122 0.57 -1.15 -10.55
CA ASN A 122 1.87 -1.10 -9.89
C ASN A 122 1.71 -0.28 -8.60
N HIS A 123 1.61 -0.97 -7.46
CA HIS A 123 1.66 -0.36 -6.12
C HIS A 123 0.74 0.84 -5.89
N PRO A 124 -0.56 0.80 -6.29
CA PRO A 124 -1.46 1.88 -5.96
C PRO A 124 -1.56 1.98 -4.44
N ALA A 125 -1.46 3.20 -3.93
CA ALA A 125 -1.99 3.47 -2.62
C ALA A 125 -3.53 3.26 -2.67
N VAL A 126 -4.03 2.58 -1.64
CA VAL A 126 -5.41 2.16 -1.50
C VAL A 126 -6.20 3.35 -1.01
N THR A 127 -7.13 3.79 -1.84
CA THR A 127 -8.02 4.92 -1.53
C THR A 127 -9.27 4.46 -0.80
N TYR A 128 -9.78 3.28 -1.15
CA TYR A 128 -11.00 2.73 -0.59
C TYR A 128 -10.84 1.22 -0.39
N LEU A 129 -11.36 0.69 0.72
CA LEU A 129 -11.50 -0.76 0.95
C LEU A 129 -12.76 -1.32 0.27
N THR A 130 -13.65 -0.43 -0.17
CA THR A 130 -14.89 -0.76 -0.88
C THR A 130 -14.69 -0.70 -2.41
N LYS A 131 -15.77 -0.94 -3.17
CA LYS A 131 -15.75 -0.79 -4.63
C LYS A 131 -15.49 0.67 -5.02
N ASN A 132 -14.63 0.86 -6.02
CA ASN A 132 -14.49 2.15 -6.69
C ASN A 132 -15.70 2.45 -7.60
N SER A 133 -15.69 3.61 -8.26
CA SER A 133 -16.73 4.02 -9.22
C SER A 133 -16.91 3.06 -10.41
N SER A 134 -15.91 2.23 -10.72
CA SER A 134 -15.99 1.18 -11.74
C SER A 134 -16.48 -0.17 -11.20
N GLY A 135 -16.93 -0.24 -9.94
CA GLY A 135 -17.46 -1.45 -9.31
C GLY A 135 -16.40 -2.48 -8.89
N ARG A 136 -15.11 -2.12 -8.96
CA ARG A 136 -13.97 -3.01 -8.66
C ARG A 136 -13.39 -2.69 -7.29
N TYR A 137 -12.94 -3.71 -6.55
CA TYR A 137 -12.19 -3.52 -5.31
C TYR A 137 -10.73 -3.18 -5.60
N HIS A 138 -10.17 -2.24 -4.84
CA HIS A 138 -8.73 -2.01 -4.82
C HIS A 138 -8.01 -3.09 -4.00
N VAL A 139 -8.69 -3.63 -2.99
CA VAL A 139 -8.14 -4.60 -2.04
C VAL A 139 -8.60 -6.02 -2.30
N GLY A 140 -7.70 -6.94 -1.95
CA GLY A 140 -7.86 -8.37 -1.98
C GLY A 140 -6.90 -9.05 -2.95
N TYR A 141 -6.64 -10.32 -2.66
CA TYR A 141 -5.76 -11.13 -3.48
C TYR A 141 -6.21 -12.60 -3.48
N LYS A 142 -6.36 -13.15 -4.68
CA LYS A 142 -6.39 -14.59 -4.93
C LYS A 142 -5.50 -14.85 -6.14
N HIS A 143 -4.59 -15.80 -6.03
CA HIS A 143 -3.70 -16.18 -7.13
C HIS A 143 -4.50 -16.41 -8.43
N ASN A 144 -3.94 -15.98 -9.56
CA ASN A 144 -4.48 -16.13 -10.91
C ASN A 144 -5.84 -15.45 -11.19
N MET A 145 -6.24 -14.45 -10.39
CA MET A 145 -7.37 -13.57 -10.74
C MET A 145 -6.88 -12.19 -11.16
N GLU A 146 -7.47 -11.66 -12.24
CA GLU A 146 -7.22 -10.30 -12.73
C GLU A 146 -7.69 -9.25 -11.70
N HIS A 147 -8.84 -9.52 -11.04
CA HIS A 147 -9.41 -8.68 -9.98
C HIS A 147 -9.82 -9.52 -8.76
N PRO A 148 -9.71 -8.97 -7.54
CA PRO A 148 -10.00 -9.72 -6.33
C PRO A 148 -11.49 -9.68 -5.98
N ALA A 149 -11.97 -10.75 -5.36
CA ALA A 149 -13.35 -10.86 -4.87
C ALA A 149 -13.58 -10.16 -3.50
N GLY A 150 -12.71 -9.23 -3.11
CA GLY A 150 -12.84 -8.43 -1.90
C GLY A 150 -12.50 -9.14 -0.59
N ALA A 151 -11.63 -10.15 -0.59
CA ALA A 151 -11.05 -10.72 0.64
C ALA A 151 -9.54 -10.43 0.66
N ALA A 152 -9.05 -9.90 1.78
CA ALA A 152 -7.67 -9.45 1.92
C ALA A 152 -7.13 -9.69 3.33
N ASN A 153 -5.81 -9.85 3.44
CA ASN A 153 -5.13 -9.66 4.71
C ASN A 153 -4.86 -8.16 4.87
N ILE A 154 -5.37 -7.58 5.95
CA ILE A 154 -5.22 -6.18 6.32
C ILE A 154 -4.21 -6.12 7.47
N VAL A 155 -3.19 -5.30 7.31
CA VAL A 155 -2.28 -4.93 8.39
C VAL A 155 -2.74 -3.56 8.92
N LEU A 156 -2.91 -3.49 10.22
CA LEU A 156 -3.22 -2.28 10.98
C LEU A 156 -1.93 -1.54 11.31
N MET A 157 -2.03 -0.28 11.69
CA MET A 157 -0.84 0.58 11.87
C MET A 157 0.13 0.06 12.94
N ASP A 158 -0.39 -0.62 13.94
CA ASP A 158 0.39 -1.29 15.00
C ASP A 158 0.98 -2.66 14.58
N SER A 159 0.93 -2.98 13.28
CA SER A 159 1.42 -4.22 12.68
C SER A 159 0.60 -5.47 13.00
N HIS A 160 -0.58 -5.35 13.61
CA HIS A 160 -1.50 -6.47 13.70
C HIS A 160 -2.04 -6.83 12.31
N LEU A 161 -2.03 -8.13 12.00
CA LEU A 161 -2.58 -8.69 10.77
C LEU A 161 -3.96 -9.28 11.04
N GLU A 162 -4.91 -8.95 10.18
CA GLU A 162 -6.27 -9.48 10.25
C GLU A 162 -6.80 -9.87 8.87
N SER A 163 -7.47 -11.01 8.78
CA SER A 163 -8.15 -11.43 7.55
C SER A 163 -9.56 -10.87 7.52
N ARG A 164 -9.86 -10.03 6.51
CA ARG A 164 -11.18 -9.38 6.39
C ARG A 164 -11.82 -9.69 5.03
N LYS A 165 -13.15 -9.88 5.07
CA LYS A 165 -14.01 -9.93 3.89
C LYS A 165 -14.56 -8.53 3.61
N LYS A 166 -14.95 -8.28 2.37
CA LYS A 166 -15.52 -7.02 1.85
C LYS A 166 -16.66 -6.43 2.66
N ASP A 167 -17.42 -7.26 3.37
CA ASP A 167 -18.60 -6.87 4.13
C ASP A 167 -18.29 -6.67 5.63
N ASN A 168 -17.01 -6.71 6.02
CA ASN A 168 -16.55 -6.61 7.41
C ASN A 168 -15.33 -5.66 7.55
N ILE A 169 -15.49 -4.42 7.10
CA ILE A 169 -14.42 -3.39 7.06
C ILE A 169 -14.87 -2.03 7.63
N ASP A 170 -16.07 -1.94 8.19
CA ASP A 170 -16.66 -0.67 8.65
C ASP A 170 -15.97 -0.11 9.89
N ASP A 171 -15.31 -0.97 10.67
CA ASP A 171 -14.52 -0.63 11.85
C ASP A 171 -13.10 -0.16 11.52
N ILE A 172 -12.69 -0.24 10.25
CA ILE A 172 -11.35 0.14 9.80
C ILE A 172 -11.28 1.63 9.43
N ILE A 173 -10.37 2.35 10.08
CA ILE A 173 -10.13 3.77 9.84
C ILE A 173 -9.18 3.93 8.65
N MET A 174 -9.70 4.46 7.54
CA MET A 174 -8.88 4.93 6.42
C MET A 174 -8.32 6.33 6.71
N ASP A 175 -9.20 7.29 7.02
CA ASP A 175 -8.85 8.69 7.21
C ASP A 175 -8.66 9.05 8.69
N PHE A 176 -7.52 8.67 9.26
CA PHE A 176 -7.17 8.97 10.66
C PHE A 176 -6.95 10.48 10.94
N LYS A 177 -6.90 11.32 9.89
CA LYS A 177 -6.74 12.77 10.02
C LYS A 177 -8.06 13.45 10.37
N LYS A 178 -9.20 12.82 10.08
CA LYS A 178 -10.52 13.33 10.48
C LYS A 178 -10.73 13.09 11.97
N LYS A 179 -11.20 14.13 12.67
CA LYS A 179 -11.76 13.94 14.02
C LYS A 179 -13.10 13.23 13.85
N ASN A 180 -13.21 11.99 14.32
CA ASN A 180 -14.50 11.34 14.47
C ASN A 180 -15.38 12.21 15.37
N ARG A 181 -16.52 12.70 14.85
CA ARG A 181 -17.60 13.17 15.72
C ARG A 181 -18.09 11.93 16.45
N ARG A 182 -17.72 11.80 17.73
CA ARG A 182 -18.36 10.81 18.62
C ARG A 182 -19.87 11.03 18.49
N ARG A 183 -20.58 10.01 17.98
CA ARG A 183 -22.02 9.91 18.12
C ARG A 183 -22.34 9.54 19.56
#